data_AF-A0A1I1BN80-F1
#
_entry.id   AF-A0A1I1BN80-F1
#
_cell.length_a   1.000
_cell.length_b   1.000
_cell.length_c   1.000
_cell.angle_alpha   90.00
_cell.angle_beta   90.00
_cell.angle_gamma   90.00
#
_symmetry.space_group_name_H-M   'P 1'
#
loop_
_entity.id
_entity.type
_entity.pdbx_description
1 polymer ?
#
loop_
_entity_poly.entity_id
_entity_poly.type
_entity_poly.pdbx_seq_one_letter_code
_entity_poly.pdbx_strand_id
1 'polypeptide(L)'
;MKADGILTHKEEKLIREVAQSEGKNVDATIAQIRKELEESEEENESELIDVNQKAGLDFEKFVVQKFDKKFFQIRNWAGDKYVEGRYAETTTQPDIQLSLKLGANSYPFAVECKWRSNPKVISSNLPKKIN
;
A
#
# COMPACT_ATOMS: atom_id res chain seq x y z
N MET A 1 -20.38 12.95 6.91
CA MET A 1 -19.52 14.09 7.30
C MET A 1 -19.05 14.74 6.01
N LYS A 2 -19.26 16.04 5.83
CA LYS A 2 -18.78 16.77 4.64
C LYS A 2 -17.27 16.92 4.72
N ALA A 3 -16.54 16.69 3.64
CA ALA A 3 -15.18 17.22 3.52
C ALA A 3 -15.30 18.76 3.55
N ASP A 4 -14.32 19.42 4.14
CA ASP A 4 -14.30 20.87 4.39
C ASP A 4 -14.02 21.71 3.13
N GLY A 5 -13.79 21.07 1.97
CA GLY A 5 -13.38 21.73 0.73
C GLY A 5 -11.94 22.26 0.77
N ILE A 6 -11.13 21.84 1.75
CA ILE A 6 -9.82 22.43 1.99
C ILE A 6 -8.74 21.63 1.26
N LEU A 7 -8.14 22.27 0.26
CA LEU A 7 -6.94 21.79 -0.42
C LEU A 7 -5.76 21.72 0.57
N THR A 8 -5.25 20.51 0.83
CA THR A 8 -4.11 20.29 1.73
C THR A 8 -2.79 20.74 1.09
N HIS A 9 -1.78 20.99 1.92
CA HIS A 9 -0.47 21.46 1.44
C HIS A 9 0.23 20.47 0.49
N LYS A 10 -0.03 19.16 0.63
CA LYS A 10 0.52 18.13 -0.26
C LYS A 10 -0.16 18.14 -1.62
N GLU A 11 -1.48 18.28 -1.64
CA GLU A 11 -2.27 18.38 -2.88
C GLU A 11 -1.92 19.65 -3.64
N GLU A 12 -1.82 20.78 -2.93
CA GLU A 12 -1.38 22.03 -3.52
C GLU A 12 0.02 21.87 -4.16
N LYS A 13 0.96 21.21 -3.47
CA LYS A 13 2.30 20.97 -4.02
C LYS A 13 2.28 20.14 -5.30
N LEU A 14 1.52 19.04 -5.33
CA LEU A 14 1.36 18.19 -6.52
C LEU A 14 0.75 18.97 -7.69
N ILE A 15 -0.30 19.75 -7.44
CA ILE A 15 -0.96 20.56 -8.47
C ILE A 15 -0.02 21.64 -8.99
N ARG A 16 0.78 22.26 -8.12
CA ARG A 16 1.80 23.25 -8.52
C ARG A 16 2.85 22.62 -9.44
N GLU A 17 3.35 21.43 -9.10
CA GLU A 17 4.34 20.70 -9.92
C GLU A 17 3.76 20.36 -11.31
N VAL A 18 2.52 19.90 -11.37
CA VAL A 18 1.83 19.58 -12.64
C VAL A 18 1.58 20.84 -13.47
N ALA A 19 0.99 21.89 -12.89
CA ALA A 19 0.69 23.14 -13.60
C ALA A 19 1.96 23.81 -14.15
N GLN A 20 3.06 23.77 -13.40
CA GLN A 20 4.35 24.28 -13.86
C GLN A 20 4.92 23.44 -15.01
N SER A 21 4.79 22.11 -14.97
CA SER A 21 5.23 21.22 -16.05
C SER A 21 4.46 21.42 -17.37
N GLU A 22 3.20 21.84 -17.27
CA GLU A 22 2.32 22.11 -18.41
C GLU A 22 2.40 23.57 -18.90
N GLY A 23 3.27 24.40 -18.30
CA GLY A 23 3.40 25.83 -18.65
C GLY A 23 2.15 26.65 -18.31
N LYS A 24 1.29 26.17 -17.41
CA LYS A 24 0.09 26.87 -16.96
C LYS A 24 0.42 27.85 -15.85
N ASN A 25 -0.42 28.87 -15.70
CA ASN A 25 -0.30 29.80 -14.58
C ASN A 25 -0.74 29.08 -13.29
N VAL A 26 0.25 28.74 -12.48
CA VAL A 26 0.10 27.96 -11.24
C VAL A 26 -0.93 28.59 -10.30
N ASP A 27 -0.86 29.91 -10.08
CA ASP A 27 -1.72 30.57 -9.09
C ASP A 27 -3.17 30.67 -9.59
N ALA A 28 -3.38 30.90 -10.89
CA ALA A 28 -4.70 30.87 -11.49
C ALA A 28 -5.32 29.46 -11.45
N THR A 29 -4.51 28.42 -11.68
CA THR A 29 -4.95 27.02 -11.59
C THR A 29 -5.36 26.64 -10.18
N ILE A 30 -4.58 27.02 -9.16
CA ILE A 30 -4.93 26.77 -7.76
C ILE A 30 -6.21 27.51 -7.36
N ALA A 31 -6.36 28.77 -7.78
CA ALA A 31 -7.57 29.54 -7.49
C ALA A 31 -8.82 28.92 -8.12
N GLN A 32 -8.70 28.41 -9.35
CA GLN A 32 -9.81 27.75 -10.05
C GLN A 32 -10.20 26.43 -9.38
N ILE A 33 -9.23 25.58 -9.03
CA ILE A 33 -9.50 24.30 -8.36
C ILE A 33 -10.16 24.51 -6.99
N ARG A 34 -9.70 25.50 -6.22
CA ARG A 34 -10.32 25.84 -4.93
C ARG A 34 -11.79 26.22 -5.08
N LYS A 35 -12.10 27.02 -6.11
CA LYS A 35 -13.48 27.43 -6.41
C LYS A 35 -14.35 26.24 -6.84
N GLU A 36 -13.84 25.38 -7.72
CA GLU A 36 -14.56 24.19 -8.19
C GLU A 36 -14.82 23.19 -7.05
N LEU A 37 -13.88 23.04 -6.10
CA LEU A 37 -14.07 22.20 -4.91
C LEU A 37 -15.13 22.76 -3.96
N GLU A 38 -15.16 24.08 -3.74
CA GLU A 38 -16.19 24.75 -2.95
C GLU A 38 -17.59 24.64 -3.57
N GLU A 39 -17.68 24.61 -4.90
CA GLU A 39 -18.93 24.54 -5.66
C GLU A 39 -19.43 23.09 -5.91
N SER A 40 -18.60 22.07 -5.62
CA SER A 40 -18.95 20.66 -5.86
C SER A 40 -19.85 20.06 -4.76
N GLU A 41 -20.97 19.45 -5.15
CA GLU A 41 -21.91 18.75 -4.24
C GLU A 41 -21.75 17.21 -4.27
N GLU A 42 -20.71 16.69 -4.93
CA GLU A 42 -20.50 15.25 -5.15
C GLU A 42 -20.09 14.49 -3.87
N GLU A 43 -20.62 13.28 -3.70
CA GLU A 43 -20.20 12.36 -2.62
C GLU A 43 -18.74 11.92 -2.82
N ASN A 44 -18.00 11.97 -1.72
CA ASN A 44 -16.54 11.92 -1.71
C ASN A 44 -16.04 10.46 -1.79
N GLU A 45 -15.50 10.06 -2.94
CA GLU A 45 -14.92 8.74 -3.17
C GLU A 45 -13.42 8.86 -3.43
N SER A 46 -12.64 9.23 -2.42
CA SER A 46 -11.20 8.98 -2.38
C SER A 46 -10.69 9.10 -0.95
N GLU A 47 -10.72 7.99 -0.21
CA GLU A 47 -9.85 7.85 0.95
C GLU A 47 -8.42 8.14 0.48
N LEU A 48 -7.70 9.02 1.19
CA LEU A 48 -6.27 9.26 1.01
C LEU A 48 -5.48 8.00 1.44
N ILE A 49 -5.62 6.92 0.67
CA ILE A 49 -4.90 5.68 0.93
C ILE A 49 -3.45 5.93 0.52
N ASP A 50 -2.54 5.86 1.48
CA ASP A 50 -1.10 5.80 1.21
C ASP A 50 -0.86 4.76 0.12
N VAL A 51 -0.39 5.20 -1.05
CA VAL A 51 -0.23 4.37 -2.25
C VAL A 51 0.63 3.14 -1.95
N ASN A 52 1.61 3.25 -1.04
CA ASN A 52 2.44 2.13 -0.63
C ASN A 52 1.67 1.16 0.27
N GLN A 53 0.84 1.66 1.17
CA GLN A 53 -0.01 0.82 2.02
C GLN A 53 -1.04 0.06 1.16
N LYS A 54 -1.65 0.74 0.18
CA LYS A 54 -2.54 0.10 -0.79
C LYS A 54 -1.84 -1.00 -1.57
N ALA A 55 -0.66 -0.71 -2.10
CA ALA A 55 0.11 -1.66 -2.89
C ALA A 55 0.56 -2.88 -2.07
N GLY A 56 0.94 -2.67 -0.80
CA GLY A 56 1.23 -3.76 0.14
C GLY A 56 0.03 -4.66 0.37
N LEU A 57 -1.13 -4.06 0.69
CA LEU A 57 -2.37 -4.80 0.93
C LEU A 57 -2.86 -5.56 -0.32
N ASP A 58 -2.79 -4.95 -1.50
CA ASP A 58 -3.17 -5.61 -2.75
C ASP A 58 -2.22 -6.76 -3.09
N PHE A 59 -0.93 -6.63 -2.76
CA PHE A 59 0.03 -7.72 -2.89
C PHE A 59 -0.26 -8.88 -1.93
N GLU A 60 -0.60 -8.60 -0.67
CA GLU A 60 -1.03 -9.65 0.28
C GLU A 60 -2.26 -10.39 -0.23
N LYS A 61 -3.29 -9.68 -0.71
CA LYS A 61 -4.49 -10.28 -1.31
C LYS A 61 -4.13 -11.20 -2.47
N PHE A 62 -3.23 -10.76 -3.35
CA PHE A 62 -2.74 -11.57 -4.46
C PHE A 62 -2.05 -12.86 -3.99
N VAL A 63 -1.19 -12.77 -2.97
CA VAL A 63 -0.47 -13.92 -2.39
C VAL A 63 -1.46 -14.93 -1.78
N VAL A 64 -2.44 -14.47 -1.00
CA VAL A 64 -3.47 -15.32 -0.40
C VAL A 64 -4.21 -16.14 -1.46
N GLN A 65 -4.52 -15.54 -2.61
CA GLN A 65 -5.20 -16.22 -3.71
C GLN A 65 -4.39 -17.34 -4.37
N LYS A 66 -3.07 -17.42 -4.14
CA LYS A 66 -2.22 -18.49 -4.70
C LYS A 66 -2.25 -19.78 -3.90
N PHE A 67 -2.77 -19.75 -2.67
CA PHE A 67 -2.89 -20.94 -1.86
C PHE A 67 -4.16 -21.71 -2.21
N ASP A 68 -4.01 -22.97 -2.62
CA ASP A 68 -5.14 -23.87 -2.87
C ASP A 68 -5.84 -24.18 -1.54
N LYS A 69 -7.12 -23.82 -1.45
CA LYS A 69 -7.99 -24.02 -0.28
C LYS A 69 -8.12 -25.49 0.15
N LYS A 70 -7.84 -26.44 -0.74
CA LYS A 70 -7.81 -27.88 -0.43
C LYS A 70 -6.68 -28.21 0.54
N PHE A 71 -5.53 -27.56 0.38
CA PHE A 71 -4.32 -27.87 1.14
C PHE A 71 -4.02 -26.81 2.20
N PHE A 72 -4.44 -25.56 2.00
CA PHE A 72 -4.12 -24.46 2.89
C PHE A 72 -5.36 -23.86 3.52
N GLN A 73 -5.33 -23.69 4.84
CA GLN A 73 -6.33 -22.98 5.60
C GLN A 73 -5.71 -21.73 6.25
N ILE A 74 -6.28 -20.55 5.97
CA ILE A 74 -5.87 -19.30 6.61
C ILE A 74 -6.26 -19.37 8.10
N ARG A 75 -5.29 -19.10 8.98
CA ARG A 75 -5.45 -19.06 10.44
C ARG A 75 -5.51 -17.63 10.95
N ASN A 76 -4.62 -16.79 10.44
CA ASN A 76 -4.60 -15.36 10.74
C ASN A 76 -4.16 -14.58 9.50
N TRP A 77 -4.75 -13.41 9.31
CA TRP A 77 -4.35 -12.43 8.30
C TRP A 77 -4.68 -11.06 8.87
N ALA A 78 -3.65 -10.41 9.41
CA ALA A 78 -3.79 -9.14 10.11
C ALA A 78 -2.68 -8.21 9.63
N GLY A 79 -3.06 -6.99 9.22
CA GLY A 79 -2.08 -5.97 8.87
C GLY A 79 -1.52 -5.28 10.11
N ASP A 80 -0.42 -4.56 9.91
CA ASP A 80 0.20 -3.72 10.94
C ASP A 80 -0.75 -2.62 11.41
N LYS A 81 -1.13 -2.67 12.69
CA LYS A 81 -1.85 -1.59 13.38
C LYS A 81 -0.86 -0.77 14.18
N TYR A 82 -0.70 0.49 13.82
CA TYR A 82 0.24 1.42 14.43
C TYR A 82 -0.41 2.78 14.68
N VAL A 83 -0.20 3.34 15.87
CA VAL A 83 -0.56 4.72 16.20
C VAL A 83 0.48 5.31 17.16
N GLU A 84 1.01 6.49 16.83
CA GLU A 84 1.89 7.27 17.74
C GLU A 84 3.04 6.48 18.41
N GLY A 85 3.79 5.70 17.64
CA GLY A 85 4.93 4.95 18.18
C GLY A 85 4.56 3.61 18.83
N ARG A 86 3.26 3.27 18.89
CA ARG A 86 2.76 2.04 19.50
C ARG A 86 2.29 1.07 18.43
N TYR A 87 2.88 -0.12 18.46
CA TYR A 87 2.46 -1.25 17.65
C TYR A 87 1.55 -2.16 18.46
N ALA A 88 0.55 -2.74 17.81
CA ALA A 88 -0.12 -3.90 18.39
C ALA A 88 0.91 -5.05 18.50
N GLU A 89 0.81 -5.90 19.53
CA GLU A 89 1.69 -7.07 19.65
C GLU A 89 1.64 -7.96 18.39
N THR A 90 0.49 -7.98 17.72
CA THR A 90 0.27 -8.68 16.45
C THR A 90 1.10 -8.15 15.28
N THR A 91 1.60 -6.91 15.34
CA THR A 91 2.51 -6.35 14.32
C THR A 91 3.84 -7.10 14.25
N THR A 92 4.25 -7.79 15.33
CA THR A 92 5.45 -8.64 15.28
C THR A 92 5.20 -10.02 14.69
N GLN A 93 3.94 -10.35 14.37
CA GLN A 93 3.56 -11.63 13.80
C GLN A 93 3.65 -11.58 12.28
N PRO A 94 3.82 -12.74 11.60
CA PRO A 94 3.81 -12.79 10.15
C PRO A 94 2.49 -12.28 9.56
N ASP A 95 2.56 -11.60 8.41
CA ASP A 95 1.39 -11.02 7.73
C ASP A 95 0.27 -12.05 7.51
N ILE A 96 0.64 -13.27 7.08
CA ILE A 96 -0.31 -14.37 6.83
C ILE A 96 0.18 -15.63 7.54
N GLN A 97 -0.70 -16.21 8.37
CA GLN A 97 -0.48 -17.51 8.99
C GLN A 97 -1.48 -18.51 8.43
N LEU A 98 -0.96 -19.65 7.98
CA LEU A 98 -1.67 -20.72 7.30
C LEU A 98 -1.42 -22.05 8.00
N SER A 99 -2.28 -23.01 7.68
CA SER A 99 -2.18 -24.39 8.09
C SER A 99 -2.20 -25.25 6.83
N LEU A 100 -1.07 -25.91 6.54
CA LEU A 100 -0.92 -26.84 5.43
C LEU A 100 -1.43 -28.23 5.86
N LYS A 101 -2.39 -28.77 5.13
CA LYS A 101 -3.00 -30.09 5.35
C LYS A 101 -2.41 -31.09 4.37
N LEU A 102 -1.74 -32.11 4.89
CA LEU A 102 -1.20 -33.23 4.12
C LEU A 102 -1.74 -34.54 4.74
N GLY A 103 -2.78 -35.09 4.13
CA GLY A 103 -3.49 -36.25 4.68
C GLY A 103 -4.12 -35.91 6.04
N ALA A 104 -3.81 -36.72 7.06
CA ALA A 104 -4.27 -36.49 8.43
C ALA A 104 -3.44 -35.44 9.20
N ASN A 105 -2.31 -35.00 8.64
CA ASN A 105 -1.37 -34.10 9.31
C ASN A 105 -1.63 -32.64 8.95
N SER A 106 -1.33 -31.76 9.91
CA SER A 106 -1.42 -30.32 9.75
C SER A 106 -0.15 -29.64 10.22
N TYR A 107 0.39 -28.75 9.39
CA TYR A 107 1.65 -28.05 9.64
C TYR A 107 1.42 -26.54 9.64
N PRO A 108 2.00 -25.79 10.60
CA PRO A 108 1.97 -24.34 10.55
C PRO A 108 2.83 -23.84 9.38
N PHE A 109 2.34 -22.83 8.69
CA PHE A 109 3.05 -22.18 7.59
C PHE A 109 2.84 -20.67 7.68
N ALA A 110 3.89 -19.89 7.59
CA ALA A 110 3.82 -18.44 7.72
C ALA A 110 4.39 -17.77 6.48
N VAL A 111 3.80 -16.65 6.09
CA VAL A 111 4.21 -15.84 4.95
C VAL A 111 4.35 -14.40 5.40
N GLU A 112 5.51 -13.84 5.10
CA GLU A 112 5.82 -12.41 5.24
C GLU A 112 5.85 -11.79 3.84
N CYS A 113 5.02 -10.77 3.64
CA CYS A 113 4.84 -10.07 2.39
C CYS A 113 5.61 -8.74 2.42
N LYS A 114 6.41 -8.49 1.37
CA LYS A 114 7.04 -7.19 1.14
C LYS A 114 6.92 -6.81 -0.33
N TRP A 115 6.07 -5.83 -0.61
CA TRP A 115 5.98 -5.21 -1.93
C TRP A 115 7.17 -4.27 -2.16
N ARG A 116 7.74 -4.30 -3.37
CA ARG A 116 8.81 -3.38 -3.80
C ARG A 116 8.56 -3.00 -5.25
N SER A 117 8.46 -1.70 -5.53
CA SER A 117 8.33 -1.18 -6.90
C SER A 117 9.60 -1.36 -7.73
N ASN A 118 10.77 -1.48 -7.07
CA ASN A 118 12.04 -1.76 -7.72
C ASN A 118 12.65 -3.06 -7.15
N PRO A 119 12.96 -4.07 -7.98
CA PRO A 119 13.67 -5.24 -7.51
C PRO A 119 15.05 -4.81 -7.00
N LYS A 120 15.42 -5.27 -5.78
CA LYS A 120 16.82 -5.15 -5.36
C LYS A 120 17.64 -5.95 -6.38
N VAL A 121 18.49 -5.28 -7.13
CA VAL A 121 19.57 -5.95 -7.85
C VAL A 121 20.39 -6.64 -6.78
N ILE A 122 20.23 -7.95 -6.66
CA ILE A 122 21.17 -8.76 -5.89
C ILE A 122 22.45 -8.64 -6.71
N SER A 123 23.41 -7.81 -6.27
CA SER A 123 24.75 -7.89 -6.83
C SER A 123 25.22 -9.30 -6.52
N SER A 124 25.15 -10.17 -7.52
CA SER A 124 25.79 -11.46 -7.45
C SER A 124 27.28 -11.18 -7.32
N ASN A 125 27.79 -11.24 -6.09
CA ASN A 125 29.19 -11.56 -5.88
C ASN A 125 29.37 -13.01 -6.33
N LEU A 126 29.32 -13.25 -7.65
CA LEU A 126 29.84 -14.46 -8.24
C LEU A 126 31.36 -14.38 -8.01
N PRO A 127 31.99 -15.36 -7.34
CA PRO A 127 33.43 -15.39 -7.28
C PRO A 127 33.96 -15.46 -8.72
N LYS A 128 34.81 -14.49 -9.09
CA LYS A 128 35.54 -14.54 -10.35
C LYS A 128 36.28 -15.89 -10.38
N LYS A 129 35.97 -16.71 -11.38
CA LYS A 129 36.78 -17.91 -11.68
C LYS A 129 38.23 -17.44 -11.84
N ILE A 130 39.09 -17.93 -10.96
CA ILE A 130 40.53 -17.80 -11.09
C ILE A 130 40.91 -18.82 -12.16
N ASN A 131 41.64 -18.36 -13.18
CA ASN A 131 42.09 -19.13 -14.34
C ASN A 131 42.84 -20.40 -13.95
#